data_AF-A0A9P9FQK9-F1
#
_entry.id   AF-A0A9P9FQK9-F1
#
_cell.length_a   1.000
_cell.length_b   1.000
_cell.length_c   1.000
_cell.angle_alpha   90.00
_cell.angle_beta   90.00
_cell.angle_gamma   90.00
#
_symmetry.space_group_name_H-M   'P 1'
#
loop_
_entity.id
_entity.type
_entity.pdbx_description
1 polymer ?
#
loop_
_entity_poly.entity_id
_entity_poly.type
_entity_poly.pdbx_seq_one_letter_code
_entity_poly.pdbx_strand_id
1 'polypeptide(L)'
;MPSLKNPCTECKGKHLKCDEDALQCDRCRTKGLRCVRPGRKRPFRHGSSAKYDAQFLDTQSWVNSNAREFRLHTNPQGPAQRIAPESESNLGKSRRADVHMDVDRSAIEPKPASPQTINSATALSPSISDATGPSPLPLQHSLSENASVYPNVLSPSLPALSQQGPSWGGLLNEFETHRERDRTQDVVQEACLLRYYVNELAHWFDICDPRSRFRFLVPERARKYQPLRFAIFAVAARHLCRLPELKTPKGIVYHGQLLPNLTPNTAVEYMLKCIPVLKEFHATRDEETRELIVTTAVILRQFEEMEDEEDEESGLDNPGGGDYNSTPIYGRVNFLAILNAVLRSSNSADLVQRLDLLNASYWIALRQEVYFALRKGYAPQMVEPPVEWADISPENKLVIHASQVAKWRFDDRSETEWQRLKQQEKYLYQHVVDGLSPILSLPPDKAKGEVFPAIWYSSTMALTGMQHLMVAKMILTAESPFLGRDAPDARLAYREAEGEVRSLVLDVCGIALQHPGTPPAMVNAALGIQLYGSYFTDPWDREALKGIVQRFKEKRAWPVPKALQLFK
;
A
#
# COMPACT_ATOMS: atom_id res chain seq x y z
N MET A 1 44.79 -12.17 -10.50
CA MET A 1 44.06 -10.97 -10.02
C MET A 1 45.07 -10.02 -9.38
N PRO A 2 45.06 -8.72 -9.70
CA PRO A 2 45.96 -7.76 -9.05
C PRO A 2 45.62 -7.66 -7.56
N SER A 3 46.65 -7.56 -6.72
CA SER A 3 46.53 -7.42 -5.26
C SER A 3 45.66 -6.21 -4.89
N LEU A 4 44.75 -6.39 -3.93
CA LEU A 4 43.93 -5.33 -3.36
C LEU A 4 44.85 -4.28 -2.71
N LYS A 5 45.00 -3.15 -3.41
CA LYS A 5 45.73 -1.97 -2.94
C LYS A 5 44.96 -1.29 -1.82
N ASN A 6 45.60 -1.15 -0.64
CA ASN A 6 45.00 -0.55 0.56
C ASN A 6 45.65 0.82 0.85
N PRO A 7 45.16 1.91 0.23
CA PRO A 7 45.70 3.24 0.45
C PRO A 7 45.40 3.75 1.87
N CYS A 8 46.25 4.64 2.40
CA CYS A 8 45.98 5.34 3.65
C CYS A 8 44.77 6.28 3.52
N THR A 9 44.16 6.64 4.65
CA THR A 9 42.97 7.50 4.72
C THR A 9 43.15 8.85 4.01
N GLU A 10 44.30 9.50 4.18
CA GLU A 10 44.63 10.78 3.53
C GLU A 10 44.71 10.67 2.01
N CYS A 11 45.42 9.66 1.50
CA CYS A 11 45.51 9.45 0.06
C CYS A 11 44.16 9.02 -0.53
N LYS A 12 43.37 8.24 0.23
CA LYS A 12 42.02 7.82 -0.16
C LYS A 12 41.06 9.01 -0.24
N GLY A 13 41.02 9.87 0.78
CA GLY A 13 40.13 11.04 0.81
C GLY A 13 40.45 12.08 -0.26
N LYS A 14 41.72 12.16 -0.70
CA LYS A 14 42.16 13.10 -1.75
C LYS A 14 42.24 12.49 -3.15
N HIS A 15 41.82 11.23 -3.32
CA HIS A 15 41.92 10.48 -4.59
C HIS A 15 43.34 10.45 -5.18
N LEU A 16 44.36 10.31 -4.32
CA LEU A 16 45.78 10.33 -4.70
C LEU A 16 46.41 8.93 -4.63
N LYS A 17 47.41 8.67 -5.48
CA LYS A 17 48.15 7.39 -5.49
C LYS A 17 48.99 7.24 -4.21
N CYS A 18 48.77 6.13 -3.50
CA CYS A 18 49.51 5.72 -2.31
C CYS A 18 50.52 4.63 -2.69
N ASP A 19 51.75 4.76 -2.23
CA ASP A 19 52.90 3.86 -2.43
C ASP A 19 52.95 2.69 -1.43
N GLU A 20 52.06 2.71 -0.44
CA GLU A 20 51.77 1.58 0.44
C GLU A 20 52.93 1.11 1.34
N ASP A 21 53.88 1.98 1.70
CA ASP A 21 54.90 1.68 2.72
C ASP A 21 54.31 1.47 4.14
N ALA A 22 54.75 0.42 4.83
CA ALA A 22 54.14 -0.15 6.02
C ALA A 22 54.07 0.81 7.23
N LEU A 23 54.99 1.76 7.32
CA LEU A 23 55.07 2.73 8.42
C LEU A 23 54.40 4.08 8.08
N GLN A 24 54.81 4.71 6.98
CA GLN A 24 54.22 5.97 6.49
C GLN A 24 54.47 6.06 5.00
N CYS A 25 53.43 6.35 4.20
CA CYS A 25 53.59 6.49 2.76
C CYS A 25 54.40 7.75 2.41
N ASP A 26 55.19 7.70 1.34
CA ASP A 26 56.13 8.75 0.94
C ASP A 26 55.46 10.12 0.84
N ARG A 27 54.25 10.15 0.26
CA ARG A 27 53.50 11.39 0.10
C ARG A 27 53.09 12.02 1.43
N CYS A 28 52.71 11.20 2.41
CA CYS A 28 52.40 11.71 3.75
C CYS A 28 53.66 12.13 4.49
N ARG A 29 54.79 11.45 4.28
CA ARG A 29 56.09 11.83 4.85
C ARG A 29 56.57 13.18 4.31
N THR A 30 56.55 13.39 2.99
CA THR A 30 56.99 14.65 2.37
C THR A 30 56.11 15.83 2.75
N LYS A 31 54.81 15.61 2.98
CA LYS A 31 53.85 16.67 3.33
C LYS A 31 53.67 16.88 4.84
N GLY A 32 54.39 16.13 5.68
CA GLY A 32 54.20 16.19 7.14
C GLY A 32 52.79 15.79 7.59
N LEU A 33 52.10 14.93 6.83
CA LEU A 33 50.73 14.51 7.11
C LEU A 33 50.70 13.21 7.91
N ARG A 34 49.72 13.11 8.82
CA ARG A 34 49.50 11.91 9.64
C ARG A 34 48.94 10.77 8.78
N CYS A 35 49.76 9.75 8.52
CA CYS A 35 49.37 8.61 7.68
C CYS A 35 48.63 7.53 8.49
N VAL A 36 47.30 7.59 8.52
CA VAL A 36 46.47 6.57 9.20
C VAL A 36 45.96 5.54 8.19
N ARG A 37 46.24 4.25 8.43
CA ARG A 37 45.65 3.15 7.66
C ARG A 37 44.46 2.57 8.40
N PRO A 38 43.29 2.45 7.75
CA PRO A 38 42.17 1.77 8.37
C PRO A 38 42.52 0.28 8.50
N GLY A 39 42.38 -0.28 9.70
CA GLY A 39 42.51 -1.73 9.92
C GLY A 39 41.55 -2.50 9.01
N ARG A 40 41.95 -3.70 8.57
CA ARG A 40 41.16 -4.54 7.64
C ARG A 40 39.72 -4.72 8.15
N LYS A 41 38.78 -3.89 7.70
CA LYS A 41 37.37 -4.24 7.74
C LYS A 41 37.21 -5.43 6.79
N ARG A 42 36.82 -6.59 7.32
CA ARG A 42 36.36 -7.69 6.46
C ARG A 42 35.18 -7.13 5.66
N PRO A 43 35.26 -7.00 4.33
CA PRO A 43 34.11 -6.54 3.57
C PRO A 43 33.00 -7.57 3.76
N PHE A 44 31.87 -7.14 4.29
CA PHE A 44 30.65 -7.94 4.24
C PHE A 44 30.24 -7.97 2.76
N ARG A 45 30.37 -9.13 2.11
CA ARG A 45 29.89 -9.31 0.75
C ARG A 45 28.36 -9.27 0.78
N HIS A 46 27.76 -8.23 0.24
CA HIS A 46 26.38 -8.33 -0.22
C HIS A 46 26.39 -9.14 -1.51
N GLY A 47 25.87 -10.37 -1.44
CA GLY A 47 25.79 -11.30 -2.56
C GLY A 47 26.44 -12.65 -2.24
N SER A 48 25.60 -13.68 -2.13
CA SER A 48 26.03 -15.08 -2.19
C SER A 48 26.60 -15.34 -3.57
N SER A 49 27.91 -15.61 -3.66
CA SER A 49 28.54 -16.10 -4.89
C SER A 49 28.28 -17.59 -5.12
N ALA A 50 27.10 -18.09 -4.72
CA ALA A 50 26.66 -19.43 -5.05
C ALA A 50 26.08 -19.39 -6.46
N LYS A 51 26.84 -19.89 -7.44
CA LYS A 51 26.24 -20.32 -8.70
C LYS A 51 25.19 -21.39 -8.36
N TYR A 52 23.93 -21.18 -8.73
CA TYR A 52 22.81 -22.06 -8.41
C TYR A 52 22.80 -23.40 -9.17
N ASP A 53 23.97 -23.90 -9.60
CA ASP A 53 24.13 -25.17 -10.33
C ASP A 53 24.90 -26.22 -9.53
N ALA A 54 24.91 -26.13 -8.20
CA ALA A 54 25.51 -27.17 -7.35
C ALA A 54 24.44 -28.20 -6.97
N GLN A 55 24.52 -29.40 -7.53
CA GLN A 55 23.80 -30.57 -7.04
C GLN A 55 24.44 -30.99 -5.70
N PHE A 56 23.66 -30.94 -4.63
CA PHE A 56 24.11 -31.36 -3.30
C PHE A 56 23.71 -32.81 -3.03
N LEU A 57 24.54 -33.53 -2.28
CA LEU A 57 24.24 -34.89 -1.85
C LEU A 57 23.16 -34.87 -0.75
N ASP A 58 22.20 -35.79 -0.80
CA ASP A 58 21.09 -35.90 0.18
C ASP A 58 21.58 -36.12 1.63
N THR A 59 22.83 -36.54 1.81
CA THR A 59 23.46 -36.78 3.12
C THR A 59 24.31 -35.61 3.61
N GLN A 60 24.32 -34.47 2.91
CA GLN A 60 25.14 -33.33 3.28
C GLN A 60 24.60 -32.67 4.56
N SER A 61 25.40 -32.69 5.62
CA SER A 61 25.11 -31.96 6.87
C SER A 61 25.53 -30.49 6.73
N TRP A 62 24.53 -29.61 6.68
CA TRP A 62 24.73 -28.17 6.45
C TRP A 62 25.09 -27.37 7.70
N VAL A 63 24.81 -27.94 8.87
CA VAL A 63 25.09 -27.31 10.16
C VAL A 63 25.37 -28.42 11.18
N ASN A 64 26.47 -28.31 11.93
CA ASN A 64 26.75 -29.20 13.06
C ASN A 64 25.89 -28.75 14.25
N SER A 65 24.95 -29.59 14.70
CA SER A 65 23.98 -29.32 15.77
C SER A 65 24.55 -29.41 17.20
N ASN A 66 25.87 -29.40 17.38
CA ASN A 66 26.45 -29.32 18.71
C ASN A 66 26.32 -27.89 19.26
N ALA A 67 25.46 -27.72 20.27
CA ALA A 67 25.24 -26.45 20.95
C ALA A 67 26.58 -25.87 21.44
N ARG A 68 26.92 -24.67 20.99
CA ARG A 68 28.02 -23.87 21.55
C ARG A 68 27.42 -22.71 22.35
N GLU A 69 28.07 -22.37 23.47
CA GLU A 69 27.66 -21.28 24.37
C GLU A 69 27.26 -20.02 23.59
N PHE A 70 26.10 -19.45 23.92
CA PHE A 70 25.66 -18.17 23.37
C PHE A 70 25.29 -17.21 24.51
N ARG A 71 25.56 -15.91 24.29
CA ARG A 71 25.31 -14.85 25.27
C ARG A 71 24.06 -14.10 24.86
N LEU A 72 23.11 -13.98 25.79
CA LEU A 72 21.88 -13.22 25.59
C LEU A 72 22.04 -11.83 26.19
N HIS A 73 21.73 -10.80 25.41
CA HIS A 73 21.63 -9.41 25.88
C HIS A 73 20.16 -9.01 25.91
N THR A 74 19.59 -8.91 27.10
CA THR A 74 18.18 -8.53 27.31
C THR A 74 18.00 -7.02 27.53
N ASN A 75 19.10 -6.27 27.68
CA ASN A 75 19.08 -4.81 27.83
C ASN A 75 20.39 -4.18 27.30
N PRO A 76 20.36 -3.07 26.52
CA PRO A 76 21.56 -2.43 25.95
C PRO A 76 22.61 -1.92 26.94
N GLN A 77 22.29 -1.70 28.22
CA GLN A 77 23.26 -1.25 29.24
C GLN A 77 23.55 -2.28 30.36
N GLY A 78 23.04 -3.52 30.23
CA GLY A 78 23.24 -4.58 31.23
C GLY A 78 24.39 -5.54 30.88
N PRO A 79 25.02 -6.19 31.87
CA PRO A 79 26.03 -7.22 31.62
C PRO A 79 25.38 -8.46 30.95
N ALA A 80 26.11 -9.06 30.00
CA ALA A 80 25.64 -10.22 29.25
C ALA A 80 25.41 -11.43 30.17
N GLN A 81 24.22 -12.05 30.11
CA GLN A 81 23.94 -13.26 30.87
C GLN A 81 24.51 -14.48 30.11
N ARG A 82 25.36 -15.25 30.78
CA ARG A 82 26.04 -16.42 30.20
C ARG A 82 25.19 -17.67 30.48
N ILE A 83 24.72 -18.34 29.44
CA ILE A 83 23.97 -19.60 29.54
C ILE A 83 24.89 -20.72 29.04
N ALA A 84 25.30 -21.61 29.95
CA ALA A 84 26.06 -22.80 29.61
C ALA A 84 25.10 -23.91 29.14
N PRO A 85 25.45 -24.71 28.12
CA PRO A 85 24.67 -25.89 27.77
C PRO A 85 24.76 -26.92 28.90
N GLU A 86 23.62 -27.50 29.29
CA GLU A 86 23.57 -28.56 30.29
C GLU A 86 24.43 -29.75 29.86
N SER A 87 25.40 -30.13 30.69
CA SER A 87 26.22 -31.31 30.48
C SER A 87 25.44 -32.57 30.86
N GLU A 88 25.23 -33.47 29.90
CA GLU A 88 24.75 -34.82 30.15
C GLU A 88 25.60 -35.50 31.25
N SER A 89 24.94 -35.89 32.34
CA SER A 89 25.55 -36.75 33.36
C SER A 89 24.80 -38.08 33.43
N ASN A 90 25.52 -39.10 32.93
CA ASN A 90 25.54 -40.51 33.32
C ASN A 90 24.26 -41.36 33.24
N LEU A 91 24.29 -42.22 32.21
CA LEU A 91 23.78 -43.59 32.19
C LEU A 91 24.18 -44.40 33.44
N GLY A 92 23.23 -45.18 33.98
CA GLY A 92 23.55 -46.46 34.61
C GLY A 92 22.53 -47.03 35.60
N LYS A 93 21.64 -47.93 35.14
CA LYS A 93 21.53 -49.35 35.57
C LYS A 93 20.28 -50.08 35.03
N SER A 94 20.49 -50.87 33.97
CA SER A 94 20.12 -52.29 33.76
C SER A 94 18.85 -52.87 34.41
N ARG A 95 17.94 -53.46 33.60
CA ARG A 95 17.90 -54.91 33.27
C ARG A 95 16.83 -55.31 32.23
N ARG A 96 17.18 -56.32 31.43
CA ARG A 96 16.48 -57.01 30.33
C ARG A 96 15.23 -57.81 30.74
N ALA A 97 14.28 -58.01 29.81
CA ALA A 97 14.00 -59.32 29.17
C ALA A 97 12.92 -59.25 28.05
N ASP A 98 13.32 -59.67 26.85
CA ASP A 98 12.65 -60.47 25.80
C ASP A 98 11.13 -60.41 25.52
N VAL A 99 10.74 -60.34 24.24
CA VAL A 99 10.36 -61.48 23.35
C VAL A 99 9.74 -60.97 22.03
N HIS A 100 10.09 -61.64 20.92
CA HIS A 100 9.56 -61.57 19.54
C HIS A 100 8.03 -61.58 19.37
N MET A 101 7.51 -61.11 18.23
CA MET A 101 6.75 -61.97 17.30
C MET A 101 6.40 -61.32 15.94
N ASP A 102 6.24 -62.25 14.99
CA ASP A 102 6.11 -62.19 13.54
C ASP A 102 4.81 -61.62 12.95
N VAL A 103 4.91 -61.39 11.64
CA VAL A 103 3.88 -61.16 10.61
C VAL A 103 3.04 -62.42 10.37
N ASP A 104 1.71 -62.29 10.17
CA ASP A 104 1.03 -63.11 9.15
C ASP A 104 -0.29 -62.52 8.62
N ARG A 105 -0.67 -63.07 7.46
CA ARG A 105 -1.56 -62.67 6.37
C ARG A 105 -2.83 -63.54 6.36
N SER A 106 -3.98 -63.04 5.85
CA SER A 106 -4.93 -63.89 5.07
C SER A 106 -6.06 -63.12 4.36
N ALA A 107 -6.48 -63.71 3.25
CA ALA A 107 -7.41 -63.24 2.21
C ALA A 107 -8.78 -63.98 2.25
N ILE A 108 -9.74 -63.60 1.38
CA ILE A 108 -10.58 -64.46 0.49
C ILE A 108 -11.76 -63.66 -0.17
N GLU A 109 -12.04 -63.93 -1.45
CA GLU A 109 -13.09 -63.45 -2.41
C GLU A 109 -14.27 -64.50 -2.53
N PRO A 110 -15.27 -64.52 -3.48
CA PRO A 110 -15.96 -63.52 -4.36
C PRO A 110 -17.54 -63.66 -4.58
N LYS A 111 -18.19 -62.61 -5.17
CA LYS A 111 -19.39 -62.50 -6.12
C LYS A 111 -20.78 -63.20 -5.88
N PRO A 112 -21.93 -62.92 -6.61
CA PRO A 112 -22.25 -61.98 -7.74
C PRO A 112 -23.65 -61.23 -7.75
N ALA A 113 -23.89 -60.45 -8.84
CA ALA A 113 -25.14 -60.20 -9.62
C ALA A 113 -25.94 -58.86 -9.53
N SER A 114 -26.10 -58.21 -10.71
CA SER A 114 -26.89 -57.01 -11.09
C SER A 114 -28.38 -57.37 -11.41
N PRO A 115 -29.35 -56.47 -11.77
CA PRO A 115 -29.30 -55.55 -12.94
C PRO A 115 -30.14 -54.23 -12.96
N GLN A 116 -29.79 -53.32 -13.90
CA GLN A 116 -30.64 -52.44 -14.76
C GLN A 116 -31.51 -51.33 -14.09
N THR A 117 -31.74 -50.11 -14.63
CA THR A 117 -32.05 -49.64 -16.01
C THR A 117 -32.03 -48.10 -16.05
N ILE A 118 -31.33 -47.44 -17.00
CA ILE A 118 -31.83 -46.65 -18.17
C ILE A 118 -32.92 -45.59 -17.90
N ASN A 119 -32.61 -44.28 -18.07
CA ASN A 119 -33.25 -43.43 -19.09
C ASN A 119 -32.63 -42.02 -19.21
N SER A 120 -32.64 -41.56 -20.46
CA SER A 120 -31.97 -40.39 -21.02
C SER A 120 -32.89 -39.18 -21.18
N ALA A 121 -32.24 -38.01 -21.34
CA ALA A 121 -32.45 -37.03 -22.41
C ALA A 121 -33.40 -35.80 -22.24
N THR A 122 -32.81 -34.66 -22.64
CA THR A 122 -33.32 -33.53 -23.45
C THR A 122 -34.24 -32.43 -22.87
N ALA A 123 -33.66 -31.22 -22.85
CA ALA A 123 -34.06 -29.97 -23.52
C ALA A 123 -35.55 -29.59 -23.65
N LEU A 124 -35.88 -28.34 -23.27
CA LEU A 124 -36.45 -27.27 -24.11
C LEU A 124 -36.86 -26.04 -23.25
N SER A 125 -36.50 -24.84 -23.68
CA SER A 125 -37.13 -23.55 -23.32
C SER A 125 -38.24 -23.22 -24.35
N PRO A 126 -38.82 -22.00 -24.44
CA PRO A 126 -39.62 -21.17 -23.52
C PRO A 126 -40.98 -20.73 -24.13
N SER A 127 -41.88 -20.05 -23.39
CA SER A 127 -42.97 -19.16 -23.91
C SER A 127 -43.53 -18.32 -22.74
N ILE A 128 -43.49 -16.97 -22.68
CA ILE A 128 -44.25 -15.89 -23.37
C ILE A 128 -45.78 -16.09 -23.37
N SER A 129 -46.54 -15.22 -22.68
CA SER A 129 -47.66 -14.44 -23.26
C SER A 129 -48.05 -13.23 -22.39
N ASP A 130 -48.32 -12.12 -23.09
CA ASP A 130 -48.87 -10.81 -22.71
C ASP A 130 -50.27 -10.83 -22.07
N ALA A 131 -50.64 -9.73 -21.36
CA ALA A 131 -51.71 -8.81 -21.81
C ALA A 131 -52.05 -7.66 -20.81
N THR A 132 -51.80 -6.42 -21.26
CA THR A 132 -52.66 -5.19 -21.25
C THR A 132 -53.13 -4.51 -19.94
N GLY A 133 -52.86 -3.19 -19.83
CA GLY A 133 -53.26 -2.20 -18.78
C GLY A 133 -54.72 -1.69 -18.85
N PRO A 134 -55.11 -0.46 -18.39
CA PRO A 134 -54.33 0.79 -18.16
C PRO A 134 -54.61 1.63 -16.86
N SER A 135 -53.75 2.64 -16.62
CA SER A 135 -53.75 3.96 -15.87
C SER A 135 -55.05 4.60 -15.29
N PRO A 136 -55.06 5.78 -14.58
CA PRO A 136 -53.98 6.75 -14.17
C PRO A 136 -54.05 7.39 -12.73
N LEU A 137 -52.92 8.02 -12.31
CA LEU A 137 -52.64 9.32 -11.56
C LEU A 137 -53.68 9.95 -10.56
N PRO A 138 -53.30 10.82 -9.57
CA PRO A 138 -52.22 11.83 -9.64
C PRO A 138 -51.43 12.20 -8.35
N LEU A 139 -50.38 13.01 -8.59
CA LEU A 139 -49.58 13.81 -7.64
C LEU A 139 -50.41 14.89 -6.90
N GLN A 140 -50.08 15.15 -5.63
CA GLN A 140 -50.23 16.49 -5.03
C GLN A 140 -49.07 16.82 -4.08
N HIS A 141 -48.52 18.02 -4.30
CA HIS A 141 -47.67 18.80 -3.41
C HIS A 141 -48.44 19.27 -2.16
N SER A 142 -47.77 19.30 -1.01
CA SER A 142 -47.94 20.41 -0.04
C SER A 142 -46.87 20.41 1.05
N LEU A 143 -46.16 21.53 1.12
CA LEU A 143 -45.37 21.98 2.27
C LEU A 143 -46.31 22.27 3.45
N SER A 144 -45.95 21.84 4.66
CA SER A 144 -46.33 22.57 5.87
C SER A 144 -45.34 22.28 7.00
N GLU A 145 -44.65 23.34 7.42
CA GLU A 145 -44.13 23.47 8.78
C GLU A 145 -45.23 23.14 9.79
N ASN A 146 -44.90 22.40 10.84
CA ASN A 146 -45.42 22.69 12.17
C ASN A 146 -44.61 21.98 13.25
N ALA A 147 -44.16 22.78 14.21
CA ALA A 147 -43.56 22.38 15.45
C ALA A 147 -44.63 21.84 16.42
N SER A 148 -44.30 20.77 17.12
CA SER A 148 -44.95 20.31 18.36
C SER A 148 -44.00 19.30 19.00
N VAL A 149 -43.17 19.70 19.98
CA VAL A 149 -43.50 19.77 21.41
C VAL A 149 -44.38 18.61 21.85
N TYR A 150 -43.74 17.57 22.40
CA TYR A 150 -44.34 16.66 23.36
C TYR A 150 -43.37 16.37 24.52
N PRO A 151 -43.89 16.14 25.74
CA PRO A 151 -43.17 16.34 26.98
C PRO A 151 -42.51 15.08 27.54
N ASN A 152 -41.46 15.31 28.32
CA ASN A 152 -40.75 14.34 29.14
C ASN A 152 -41.69 13.56 30.08
N VAL A 153 -41.57 12.23 30.06
CA VAL A 153 -42.12 11.34 31.09
C VAL A 153 -41.06 11.13 32.17
N LEU A 154 -41.44 11.49 33.39
CA LEU A 154 -40.68 11.35 34.64
C LEU A 154 -40.54 9.89 35.06
N SER A 155 -39.34 9.51 35.51
CA SER A 155 -39.08 8.29 36.30
C SER A 155 -39.00 8.64 37.81
N PRO A 156 -39.31 7.71 38.73
CA PRO A 156 -39.56 8.03 40.14
C PRO A 156 -38.29 8.12 40.98
N SER A 157 -38.21 9.15 41.81
CA SER A 157 -37.18 9.39 42.81
C SER A 157 -37.47 8.66 44.14
N LEU A 158 -36.43 8.10 44.75
CA LEU A 158 -36.37 7.68 46.17
C LEU A 158 -35.21 8.42 46.88
N PRO A 159 -35.29 8.60 48.22
CA PRO A 159 -34.85 9.82 48.88
C PRO A 159 -33.36 9.84 49.26
N ALA A 160 -32.74 11.03 49.10
CA ALA A 160 -31.38 11.30 49.55
C ALA A 160 -31.34 11.62 51.05
N LEU A 161 -30.57 10.83 51.80
CA LEU A 161 -30.14 11.14 53.16
C LEU A 161 -28.95 12.10 53.10
N SER A 162 -29.17 13.31 53.61
CA SER A 162 -28.18 14.35 53.83
C SER A 162 -27.17 13.93 54.90
N GLN A 163 -25.89 13.86 54.55
CA GLN A 163 -24.80 14.12 55.49
C GLN A 163 -23.79 15.09 54.87
N GLN A 164 -23.69 16.26 55.48
CA GLN A 164 -22.68 17.28 55.22
C GLN A 164 -21.31 16.78 55.70
N GLY A 165 -20.33 16.80 54.81
CA GLY A 165 -18.90 16.71 55.11
C GLY A 165 -18.12 17.79 54.34
N PRO A 166 -16.91 18.18 54.76
CA PRO A 166 -16.22 19.36 54.23
C PRO A 166 -15.87 19.21 52.74
N SER A 167 -16.10 20.29 52.01
CA SER A 167 -15.99 20.43 50.55
C SER A 167 -14.60 20.07 49.99
N TRP A 168 -14.46 18.83 49.52
CA TRP A 168 -13.56 18.46 48.40
C TRP A 168 -14.28 18.50 47.03
N GLY A 169 -15.59 18.79 47.03
CA GLY A 169 -16.47 18.70 45.86
C GLY A 169 -16.19 19.72 44.76
N GLY A 170 -15.61 20.88 45.04
CA GLY A 170 -15.31 21.89 44.02
C GLY A 170 -14.29 21.42 42.98
N LEU A 171 -13.16 20.86 43.45
CA LEU A 171 -12.10 20.35 42.57
C LEU A 171 -12.52 19.06 41.86
N LEU A 172 -13.18 18.13 42.55
CA LEU A 172 -13.65 16.89 41.93
C LEU A 172 -14.75 17.15 40.89
N ASN A 173 -15.66 18.10 41.15
CA ASN A 173 -16.69 18.50 40.18
C ASN A 173 -16.08 19.29 39.00
N GLU A 174 -15.02 20.07 39.21
CA GLU A 174 -14.23 20.64 38.09
C GLU A 174 -13.53 19.55 37.28
N PHE A 175 -12.87 18.57 37.91
CA PHE A 175 -12.25 17.45 37.19
C PHE A 175 -13.29 16.57 36.48
N GLU A 176 -14.46 16.34 37.08
CA GLU A 176 -15.57 15.59 36.47
C GLU A 176 -16.19 16.36 35.30
N THR A 177 -16.46 17.66 35.44
CA THR A 177 -16.98 18.50 34.35
C THR A 177 -15.96 18.69 33.23
N HIS A 178 -14.67 18.81 33.53
CA HIS A 178 -13.59 18.82 32.54
C HIS A 178 -13.51 17.47 31.82
N ARG A 179 -13.57 16.35 32.54
CA ARG A 179 -13.53 15.00 31.96
C ARG A 179 -14.77 14.68 31.14
N GLU A 180 -15.95 15.16 31.52
CA GLU A 180 -17.18 15.03 30.75
C GLU A 180 -17.17 15.92 29.50
N ARG A 181 -16.65 17.14 29.61
CA ARG A 181 -16.46 18.04 28.48
C ARG A 181 -15.43 17.50 27.49
N ASP A 182 -14.30 16.98 27.97
CA ASP A 182 -13.27 16.36 27.14
C ASP A 182 -13.81 15.09 26.46
N ARG A 183 -14.56 14.25 27.17
CA ARG A 183 -15.26 13.09 26.58
C ARG A 183 -16.26 13.50 25.51
N THR A 184 -17.03 14.56 25.74
CA THR A 184 -17.99 15.07 24.75
C THR A 184 -17.26 15.60 23.51
N GLN A 185 -16.15 16.29 23.72
CA GLN A 185 -15.31 16.83 22.65
C GLN A 185 -14.66 15.72 21.81
N ASP A 186 -14.19 14.64 22.44
CA ASP A 186 -13.62 13.48 21.76
C ASP A 186 -14.69 12.76 20.91
N VAL A 187 -15.91 12.59 21.44
CA VAL A 187 -17.02 11.99 20.68
C VAL A 187 -17.38 12.84 19.46
N VAL A 188 -17.43 14.17 19.60
CA VAL A 188 -17.68 15.09 18.47
C VAL A 188 -16.55 15.00 17.44
N GLN A 189 -15.30 14.93 17.89
CA GLN A 189 -14.15 14.76 17.01
C GLN A 189 -14.23 13.45 16.23
N GLU A 190 -14.42 12.32 16.90
CA GLU A 190 -14.55 11.00 16.27
C GLU A 190 -15.72 10.95 15.28
N ALA A 191 -16.86 11.55 15.61
CA ALA A 191 -18.00 11.67 14.70
C ALA A 191 -17.67 12.52 13.46
N CYS A 192 -16.96 13.64 13.64
CA CYS A 192 -16.49 14.48 12.53
C CYS A 192 -15.51 13.73 11.63
N LEU A 193 -14.57 12.96 12.20
CA LEU A 193 -13.61 12.16 11.46
C LEU A 193 -14.28 11.05 10.64
N LEU A 194 -15.26 10.34 11.22
CA LEU A 194 -16.04 9.34 10.48
C LEU A 194 -16.84 9.98 9.35
N ARG A 195 -17.48 11.11 9.62
CA ARG A 195 -18.26 11.86 8.61
C ARG A 195 -17.36 12.35 7.47
N TYR A 196 -16.18 12.86 7.81
CA TYR A 196 -15.18 13.31 6.83
C TYR A 196 -14.72 12.15 5.94
N TYR A 197 -14.40 11.00 6.54
CA TYR A 197 -14.03 9.81 5.78
C TYR A 197 -15.11 9.42 4.76
N VAL A 198 -16.38 9.34 5.18
CA VAL A 198 -17.48 8.92 4.32
C VAL A 198 -17.71 9.87 3.14
N ASN A 199 -17.58 11.18 3.38
CA ASN A 199 -17.86 12.19 2.35
C ASN A 199 -16.67 12.42 1.42
N GLU A 200 -15.46 12.53 1.98
CA GLU A 200 -14.29 13.06 1.29
C GLU A 200 -13.25 12.00 0.94
N LEU A 201 -13.11 10.91 1.71
CA LEU A 201 -12.00 9.97 1.53
C LEU A 201 -12.43 8.61 0.97
N ALA A 202 -13.60 8.10 1.34
CA ALA A 202 -14.01 6.74 1.02
C ALA A 202 -14.04 6.47 -0.50
N HIS A 203 -14.46 7.46 -1.28
CA HIS A 203 -14.50 7.36 -2.74
C HIS A 203 -13.10 7.23 -3.40
N TRP A 204 -12.01 7.56 -2.69
CA TRP A 204 -10.64 7.35 -3.20
C TRP A 204 -10.28 5.86 -3.20
N PHE A 205 -10.85 5.11 -2.25
CA PHE A 205 -10.66 3.67 -2.12
C PHE A 205 -11.53 2.92 -3.13
N ASP A 206 -12.76 3.40 -3.38
CA ASP A 206 -13.75 2.73 -4.23
C ASP A 206 -13.52 2.85 -5.75
N ILE A 207 -12.40 3.42 -6.21
CA ILE A 207 -12.08 3.41 -7.64
C ILE A 207 -11.92 1.96 -8.12
N CYS A 208 -12.61 1.62 -9.21
CA CYS A 208 -12.78 0.24 -9.69
C CYS A 208 -13.54 -0.72 -8.75
N ASP A 209 -14.38 -0.20 -7.84
CA ASP A 209 -15.36 -0.99 -7.07
C ASP A 209 -16.80 -0.53 -7.36
N PRO A 210 -17.57 -1.25 -8.20
CA PRO A 210 -18.97 -0.93 -8.52
C PRO A 210 -19.90 -0.84 -7.30
N ARG A 211 -19.55 -1.51 -6.19
CA ARG A 211 -20.37 -1.57 -4.99
C ARG A 211 -19.98 -0.51 -3.95
N SER A 212 -18.90 0.22 -4.20
CA SER A 212 -18.35 1.26 -3.31
C SER A 212 -18.29 0.80 -1.84
N ARG A 213 -17.66 -0.35 -1.61
CA ARG A 213 -17.66 -1.02 -0.30
C ARG A 213 -16.94 -0.19 0.77
N PHE A 214 -15.95 0.61 0.42
CA PHE A 214 -15.28 1.50 1.38
C PHE A 214 -16.16 2.67 1.79
N ARG A 215 -17.06 3.12 0.93
CA ARG A 215 -18.06 4.13 1.27
C ARG A 215 -19.24 3.58 2.08
N PHE A 216 -19.74 2.40 1.74
CA PHE A 216 -20.99 1.89 2.34
C PHE A 216 -20.79 0.84 3.43
N LEU A 217 -19.87 -0.12 3.24
CA LEU A 217 -19.70 -1.25 4.14
C LEU A 217 -18.68 -0.98 5.25
N VAL A 218 -17.54 -0.37 4.91
CA VAL A 218 -16.44 -0.11 5.87
C VAL A 218 -16.88 0.74 7.07
N PRO A 219 -17.65 1.84 6.91
CA PRO A 219 -18.12 2.63 8.06
C PRO A 219 -19.06 1.82 8.97
N GLU A 220 -19.89 0.94 8.40
CA GLU A 220 -20.77 0.07 9.18
C GLU A 220 -19.96 -0.92 10.02
N ARG A 221 -18.97 -1.58 9.40
CA ARG A 221 -18.08 -2.54 10.09
C ARG A 221 -17.21 -1.85 11.14
N ALA A 222 -16.75 -0.63 10.90
CA ALA A 222 -15.98 0.17 11.85
C ALA A 222 -16.76 0.45 13.16
N ARG A 223 -18.09 0.46 13.14
CA ARG A 223 -18.89 0.60 14.38
C ARG A 223 -18.69 -0.56 15.35
N LYS A 224 -18.45 -1.77 14.80
CA LYS A 224 -18.32 -3.02 15.56
C LYS A 224 -16.85 -3.41 15.78
N TYR A 225 -15.95 -3.00 14.88
CA TYR A 225 -14.54 -3.36 14.91
C TYR A 225 -13.64 -2.14 15.11
N GLN A 226 -13.18 -1.99 16.35
CA GLN A 226 -12.44 -0.82 16.83
C GLN A 226 -11.15 -0.50 16.06
N PRO A 227 -10.29 -1.46 15.67
CA PRO A 227 -9.07 -1.16 14.92
C PRO A 227 -9.35 -0.51 13.56
N LEU A 228 -10.38 -0.97 12.84
CA LEU A 228 -10.78 -0.37 11.56
C LEU A 228 -11.29 1.06 11.75
N ARG A 229 -12.05 1.31 12.83
CA ARG A 229 -12.48 2.66 13.20
C ARG A 229 -11.30 3.60 13.44
N PHE A 230 -10.27 3.15 14.16
CA PHE A 230 -9.08 3.95 14.39
C PHE A 230 -8.27 4.17 13.11
N ALA A 231 -8.21 3.22 12.18
CA ALA A 231 -7.57 3.45 10.89
C ALA A 231 -8.29 4.55 10.08
N ILE A 232 -9.64 4.54 10.08
CA ILE A 232 -10.46 5.60 9.49
C ILE A 232 -10.13 6.95 10.13
N PHE A 233 -10.06 7.01 11.46
CA PHE A 233 -9.73 8.24 12.18
C PHE A 233 -8.32 8.73 11.89
N ALA A 234 -7.34 7.82 11.80
CA ALA A 234 -5.96 8.16 11.47
C ALA A 234 -5.88 8.86 10.11
N VAL A 235 -6.44 8.27 9.06
CA VAL A 235 -6.39 8.84 7.70
C VAL A 235 -7.19 10.15 7.59
N ALA A 236 -8.37 10.21 8.21
CA ALA A 236 -9.21 11.42 8.23
C ALA A 236 -8.54 12.58 8.98
N ALA A 237 -8.01 12.30 10.17
CA ALA A 237 -7.32 13.29 10.99
C ALA A 237 -6.10 13.83 10.27
N ARG A 238 -5.33 12.94 9.63
CA ARG A 238 -4.12 13.30 8.88
C ARG A 238 -4.46 14.25 7.72
N HIS A 239 -5.48 13.93 6.92
CA HIS A 239 -5.84 14.76 5.78
C HIS A 239 -6.46 16.10 6.19
N LEU A 240 -7.40 16.11 7.16
CA LEU A 240 -7.98 17.34 7.71
C LEU A 240 -6.91 18.30 8.24
N CYS A 241 -5.90 17.77 8.96
CA CYS A 241 -4.79 18.57 9.47
C CYS A 241 -3.94 19.24 8.38
N ARG A 242 -4.09 18.86 7.11
CA ARG A 242 -3.35 19.46 5.98
C ARG A 242 -4.16 20.48 5.18
N LEU A 243 -5.47 20.58 5.43
CA LEU A 243 -6.34 21.54 4.74
C LEU A 243 -6.30 22.91 5.42
N PRO A 244 -5.74 23.96 4.78
CA PRO A 244 -5.64 25.29 5.40
C PRO A 244 -6.99 25.97 5.57
N GLU A 245 -7.94 25.71 4.66
CA GLU A 245 -9.29 26.27 4.66
C GLU A 245 -10.13 25.90 5.88
N LEU A 246 -9.78 24.80 6.56
CA LEU A 246 -10.45 24.32 7.77
C LEU A 246 -9.71 24.73 9.05
N LYS A 247 -8.53 25.38 8.94
CA LYS A 247 -7.72 25.78 10.11
C LYS A 247 -8.14 27.13 10.64
N THR A 248 -8.27 27.21 11.96
CA THR A 248 -8.46 28.45 12.71
C THR A 248 -7.40 28.56 13.82
N PRO A 249 -7.18 29.74 14.42
CA PRO A 249 -6.26 29.89 15.55
C PRO A 249 -6.60 29.01 16.76
N LYS A 250 -7.84 28.54 16.87
CA LYS A 250 -8.34 27.71 17.98
C LYS A 250 -8.36 26.20 17.68
N GLY A 251 -7.97 25.79 16.48
CA GLY A 251 -8.05 24.41 16.00
C GLY A 251 -8.75 24.28 14.65
N ILE A 252 -9.11 23.06 14.28
CA ILE A 252 -9.76 22.76 13.00
C ILE A 252 -11.27 22.90 13.14
N VAL A 253 -11.95 23.48 12.15
CA VAL A 253 -13.41 23.57 12.11
C VAL A 253 -13.94 22.73 10.96
N TYR A 254 -14.84 21.80 11.25
CA TYR A 254 -15.50 20.98 10.24
C TYR A 254 -17.02 20.98 10.47
N HIS A 255 -17.81 21.32 9.45
CA HIS A 255 -19.26 21.52 9.54
C HIS A 255 -19.71 22.37 10.77
N GLY A 256 -18.97 23.46 11.05
CA GLY A 256 -19.27 24.35 12.17
C GLY A 256 -18.88 23.82 13.55
N GLN A 257 -18.32 22.60 13.65
CA GLN A 257 -17.80 22.03 14.89
C GLN A 257 -16.32 22.34 15.03
N LEU A 258 -15.93 22.99 16.13
CA LEU A 258 -14.53 23.19 16.48
C LEU A 258 -13.95 21.91 17.06
N LEU A 259 -12.80 21.50 16.53
CA LEU A 259 -12.02 20.32 16.92
C LEU A 259 -10.67 20.81 17.50
N PRO A 260 -10.63 21.25 18.78
CA PRO A 260 -9.45 21.85 19.38
C PRO A 260 -8.34 20.82 19.65
N ASN A 261 -8.72 19.55 19.86
CA ASN A 261 -7.79 18.47 20.17
C ASN A 261 -7.21 17.82 18.90
N LEU A 262 -7.76 18.11 17.71
CA LEU A 262 -7.34 17.50 16.47
C LEU A 262 -6.01 18.10 16.01
N THR A 263 -4.95 17.30 16.12
CA THR A 263 -3.58 17.67 15.74
C THR A 263 -2.94 16.59 14.87
N PRO A 264 -1.83 16.87 14.16
CA PRO A 264 -1.07 15.84 13.46
C PRO A 264 -0.69 14.65 14.35
N ASN A 265 -0.41 14.90 15.64
CA ASN A 265 -0.08 13.85 16.62
C ASN A 265 -1.27 12.93 16.90
N THR A 266 -2.49 13.47 17.00
CA THR A 266 -3.69 12.62 17.21
C THR A 266 -3.91 11.63 16.07
N ALA A 267 -3.55 12.00 14.83
CA ALA A 267 -3.63 11.09 13.69
C ALA A 267 -2.68 9.88 13.86
N VAL A 268 -1.47 10.13 14.38
CA VAL A 268 -0.48 9.09 14.72
C VAL A 268 -0.98 8.23 15.88
N GLU A 269 -1.56 8.82 16.92
CA GLU A 269 -2.12 8.07 18.06
C GLU A 269 -3.21 7.07 17.62
N TYR A 270 -4.10 7.47 16.70
CA TYR A 270 -5.09 6.55 16.13
C TYR A 270 -4.42 5.41 15.36
N MET A 271 -3.39 5.69 14.54
CA MET A 271 -2.63 4.66 13.83
C MET A 271 -1.96 3.68 14.81
N LEU A 272 -1.33 4.19 15.88
CA LEU A 272 -0.67 3.37 16.89
C LEU A 272 -1.64 2.39 17.57
N LYS A 273 -2.90 2.79 17.79
CA LYS A 273 -3.94 1.93 18.35
C LYS A 273 -4.28 0.73 17.45
N CYS A 274 -3.93 0.75 16.17
CA CYS A 274 -4.13 -0.36 15.23
C CYS A 274 -2.97 -1.37 15.23
N ILE A 275 -1.75 -0.97 15.66
CA ILE A 275 -0.54 -1.82 15.56
C ILE A 275 -0.69 -3.18 16.26
N PRO A 276 -1.26 -3.30 17.47
CA PRO A 276 -1.34 -4.60 18.16
C PRO A 276 -2.05 -5.67 17.33
N VAL A 277 -3.23 -5.37 16.78
CA VAL A 277 -4.00 -6.35 15.99
C VAL A 277 -3.31 -6.73 14.69
N LEU A 278 -2.54 -5.80 14.11
CA LEU A 278 -1.75 -6.06 12.90
C LEU A 278 -0.56 -6.97 13.17
N LYS A 279 0.05 -6.92 14.37
CA LYS A 279 1.13 -7.84 14.76
C LYS A 279 0.61 -9.24 15.04
N GLU A 280 -0.60 -9.34 15.58
CA GLU A 280 -1.22 -10.60 15.98
C GLU A 280 -2.06 -11.25 14.86
N PHE A 281 -2.02 -10.72 13.63
CA PHE A 281 -2.86 -11.22 12.55
C PHE A 281 -2.64 -12.70 12.25
N HIS A 282 -1.40 -13.20 12.36
CA HIS A 282 -1.07 -14.60 12.14
C HIS A 282 -1.77 -15.55 13.13
N ALA A 283 -2.10 -15.06 14.33
CA ALA A 283 -2.83 -15.82 15.35
C ALA A 283 -4.35 -15.79 15.13
N THR A 284 -4.86 -14.87 14.31
CA THR A 284 -6.28 -14.74 14.02
C THR A 284 -6.72 -15.81 13.03
N ARG A 285 -7.64 -16.68 13.46
CA ARG A 285 -8.22 -17.76 12.64
C ARG A 285 -9.56 -17.39 12.01
N ASP A 286 -10.28 -16.44 12.61
CA ASP A 286 -11.56 -15.98 12.10
C ASP A 286 -11.40 -15.19 10.80
N GLU A 287 -12.05 -15.65 9.73
CA GLU A 287 -11.90 -15.09 8.38
C GLU A 287 -12.49 -13.69 8.26
N GLU A 288 -13.62 -13.43 8.90
CA GLU A 288 -14.25 -12.10 8.91
C GLU A 288 -13.32 -11.09 9.61
N THR A 289 -12.77 -11.45 10.77
CA THR A 289 -11.80 -10.59 11.46
C THR A 289 -10.54 -10.39 10.62
N ARG A 290 -10.03 -11.41 9.92
CA ARG A 290 -8.87 -11.26 9.03
C ARG A 290 -9.14 -10.30 7.88
N GLU A 291 -10.34 -10.36 7.28
CA GLU A 291 -10.78 -9.40 6.27
C GLU A 291 -10.78 -7.97 6.82
N LEU A 292 -11.25 -7.77 8.05
CA LEU A 292 -11.23 -6.47 8.73
C LEU A 292 -9.80 -6.01 9.04
N ILE A 293 -8.89 -6.91 9.43
CA ILE A 293 -7.46 -6.61 9.64
C ILE A 293 -6.82 -6.15 8.33
N VAL A 294 -7.08 -6.84 7.22
CA VAL A 294 -6.58 -6.44 5.90
C VAL A 294 -7.13 -5.08 5.48
N THR A 295 -8.43 -4.86 5.65
CA THR A 295 -9.07 -3.56 5.36
C THR A 295 -8.44 -2.44 6.19
N THR A 296 -8.17 -2.71 7.48
CA THR A 296 -7.46 -1.80 8.39
C THR A 296 -6.06 -1.48 7.84
N ALA A 297 -5.31 -2.50 7.41
CA ALA A 297 -3.98 -2.34 6.84
C ALA A 297 -3.97 -1.49 5.55
N VAL A 298 -4.95 -1.69 4.67
CA VAL A 298 -5.11 -0.91 3.42
C VAL A 298 -5.39 0.57 3.70
N ILE A 299 -6.24 0.88 4.67
CA ILE A 299 -6.52 2.26 5.08
C ILE A 299 -5.27 2.91 5.72
N LEU A 300 -4.53 2.18 6.55
CA LEU A 300 -3.30 2.69 7.15
C LEU A 300 -2.18 2.85 6.13
N ARG A 301 -2.17 2.06 5.07
CA ARG A 301 -1.27 2.28 3.93
C ARG A 301 -1.57 3.59 3.22
N GLN A 302 -2.84 3.99 3.12
CA GLN A 302 -3.19 5.34 2.63
C GLN A 302 -2.66 6.41 3.58
N PHE A 303 -2.69 6.19 4.90
CA PHE A 303 -2.06 7.11 5.86
C PHE A 303 -0.55 7.24 5.64
N GLU A 304 0.17 6.14 5.37
CA GLU A 304 1.58 6.17 5.00
C GLU A 304 1.84 6.93 3.69
N GLU A 305 0.99 6.78 2.68
CA GLU A 305 1.12 7.52 1.42
C GLU A 305 1.04 9.03 1.62
N MET A 306 0.28 9.46 2.63
CA MET A 306 0.17 10.87 2.95
C MET A 306 1.38 11.36 3.74
N GLU A 307 2.28 10.53 4.26
CA GLU A 307 3.43 10.97 5.07
C GLU A 307 4.50 11.65 4.21
N ASP A 308 5.06 12.76 4.70
CA ASP A 308 6.02 13.58 3.97
C ASP A 308 7.44 12.94 4.05
N GLU A 309 8.11 12.74 2.91
CA GLU A 309 9.43 12.07 2.85
C GLU A 309 10.58 12.89 3.49
N GLU A 310 10.37 14.19 3.77
CA GLU A 310 11.36 15.05 4.42
C GLU A 310 11.69 14.59 5.86
N ASP A 311 10.79 13.83 6.48
CA ASP A 311 11.01 13.20 7.79
C ASP A 311 11.91 11.95 7.72
N GLU A 312 12.15 11.37 6.52
CA GLU A 312 13.06 10.22 6.35
C GLU A 312 14.53 10.66 6.14
N GLU A 313 14.80 11.87 5.61
CA GLU A 313 16.15 12.31 5.22
C GLU A 313 16.84 13.21 6.26
N SER A 314 16.08 13.87 7.14
CA SER A 314 16.60 14.69 8.25
C SER A 314 17.39 13.91 9.32
N GLY A 315 17.44 12.58 9.22
CA GLY A 315 18.29 11.71 10.05
C GLY A 315 19.74 11.54 9.57
N LEU A 316 20.12 12.08 8.40
CA LEU A 316 21.45 11.82 7.81
C LEU A 316 22.47 12.97 7.94
N ASP A 317 22.06 14.16 8.37
CA ASP A 317 22.91 15.37 8.36
C ASP A 317 23.36 15.86 9.74
N ASN A 318 23.60 14.96 10.70
CA ASN A 318 24.25 15.31 11.97
C ASN A 318 25.67 14.72 12.04
N PRO A 319 26.75 15.48 11.71
CA PRO A 319 28.12 14.96 11.66
C PRO A 319 28.78 14.76 13.04
N GLY A 320 28.01 14.78 14.13
CA GLY A 320 28.56 14.82 15.49
C GLY A 320 27.57 14.36 16.56
N GLY A 321 27.20 13.08 16.56
CA GLY A 321 26.44 12.46 17.65
C GLY A 321 26.36 10.96 17.45
N GLY A 322 26.89 10.17 18.38
CA GLY A 322 27.07 8.73 18.24
C GLY A 322 25.78 7.92 18.20
N ASP A 323 25.86 6.76 17.53
CA ASP A 323 25.09 5.52 17.72
C ASP A 323 23.66 5.66 18.27
N TYR A 324 22.83 6.46 17.61
CA TYR A 324 21.40 6.21 17.59
C TYR A 324 21.05 5.68 16.21
N ASN A 325 20.75 4.39 16.16
CA ASN A 325 20.02 3.77 15.06
C ASN A 325 18.84 4.69 14.71
N SER A 326 18.93 5.39 13.59
CA SER A 326 17.79 6.04 12.95
C SER A 326 16.89 4.95 12.39
N THR A 327 16.26 4.23 13.31
CA THR A 327 15.14 3.34 13.05
C THR A 327 13.96 4.28 12.88
N PRO A 328 13.14 4.16 11.81
CA PRO A 328 11.88 4.90 11.73
C PRO A 328 11.15 4.75 13.07
N ILE A 329 10.63 5.85 13.62
CA ILE A 329 10.10 5.95 15.00
C ILE A 329 9.01 4.89 15.30
N TYR A 330 8.50 4.20 14.29
CA TYR A 330 7.60 3.06 14.41
C TYR A 330 8.23 1.87 13.67
N GLY A 331 8.51 0.77 14.36
CA GLY A 331 8.94 -0.47 13.71
C GLY A 331 7.95 -0.83 12.59
N ARG A 332 8.36 -0.60 11.34
CA ARG A 332 7.47 -0.49 10.18
C ARG A 332 6.66 -1.79 10.05
N VAL A 333 5.36 -1.72 10.39
CA VAL A 333 4.44 -2.83 10.12
C VAL A 333 4.38 -2.96 8.61
N ASN A 334 4.77 -4.11 8.07
CA ASN A 334 4.69 -4.32 6.63
C ASN A 334 3.23 -4.66 6.27
N PHE A 335 2.42 -3.62 6.05
CA PHE A 335 1.00 -3.73 5.72
C PHE A 335 0.76 -4.62 4.49
N LEU A 336 1.67 -4.56 3.51
CA LEU A 336 1.63 -5.42 2.32
C LEU A 336 1.89 -6.90 2.67
N ALA A 337 2.79 -7.18 3.61
CA ALA A 337 3.04 -8.55 4.07
C ALA A 337 1.81 -9.17 4.77
N ILE A 338 1.03 -8.36 5.49
CA ILE A 338 -0.24 -8.80 6.11
C ILE A 338 -1.22 -9.25 5.03
N LEU A 339 -1.47 -8.39 4.04
CA LEU A 339 -2.34 -8.72 2.90
C LEU A 339 -1.85 -9.98 2.16
N ASN A 340 -0.58 -10.03 1.79
CA ASN A 340 0.00 -11.17 1.07
C ASN A 340 -0.10 -12.48 1.88
N ALA A 341 0.12 -12.42 3.19
CA ALA A 341 -0.01 -13.60 4.05
C ALA A 341 -1.47 -14.07 4.12
N VAL A 342 -2.44 -13.13 4.15
CA VAL A 342 -3.86 -13.50 4.12
C VAL A 342 -4.24 -14.14 2.81
N LEU A 343 -3.82 -13.57 1.67
CA LEU A 343 -4.11 -14.14 0.35
C LEU A 343 -3.49 -15.53 0.17
N ARG A 344 -2.26 -15.76 0.63
CA ARG A 344 -1.56 -17.05 0.50
C ARG A 344 -2.13 -18.16 1.38
N SER A 345 -2.70 -17.82 2.53
CA SER A 345 -3.21 -18.83 3.47
C SER A 345 -4.70 -19.09 3.32
N SER A 346 -5.39 -18.38 2.42
CA SER A 346 -6.83 -18.52 2.22
C SER A 346 -7.10 -19.57 1.14
N ASN A 347 -8.05 -20.47 1.38
CA ASN A 347 -8.37 -21.55 0.44
C ASN A 347 -9.29 -21.00 -0.67
N SER A 348 -8.98 -21.27 -1.94
CA SER A 348 -9.65 -20.64 -3.10
C SER A 348 -11.16 -20.87 -3.16
N ALA A 349 -11.66 -21.99 -2.62
CA ALA A 349 -13.08 -22.34 -2.63
C ALA A 349 -13.96 -21.52 -1.65
N ASP A 350 -13.42 -21.06 -0.51
CA ASP A 350 -14.16 -20.28 0.50
C ASP A 350 -14.10 -18.77 0.21
N LEU A 351 -12.98 -18.30 -0.38
CA LEU A 351 -12.73 -16.91 -0.79
C LEU A 351 -13.76 -16.36 -1.78
N VAL A 352 -14.18 -17.17 -2.75
CA VAL A 352 -15.08 -16.76 -3.85
C VAL A 352 -16.50 -16.51 -3.36
N GLN A 353 -16.95 -17.18 -2.29
CA GLN A 353 -18.32 -17.06 -1.78
C GLN A 353 -18.48 -16.09 -0.60
N ARG A 354 -17.42 -15.65 0.08
CA ARG A 354 -17.58 -15.01 1.41
C ARG A 354 -16.87 -13.67 1.65
N LEU A 355 -15.84 -13.28 0.89
CA LEU A 355 -14.96 -12.14 1.27
C LEU A 355 -14.97 -11.00 0.25
N ASP A 356 -16.17 -10.44 0.05
CA ASP A 356 -16.45 -9.32 -0.84
C ASP A 356 -15.58 -8.06 -0.54
N LEU A 357 -15.26 -7.82 0.74
CA LEU A 357 -14.46 -6.68 1.19
C LEU A 357 -12.95 -6.96 1.08
N LEU A 358 -12.52 -8.22 1.23
CA LEU A 358 -11.15 -8.63 0.96
C LEU A 358 -10.78 -8.41 -0.51
N ASN A 359 -11.69 -8.75 -1.43
CA ASN A 359 -11.52 -8.50 -2.86
C ASN A 359 -11.36 -7.00 -3.15
N ALA A 360 -12.24 -6.15 -2.61
CA ALA A 360 -12.09 -4.69 -2.76
C ALA A 360 -10.77 -4.18 -2.16
N SER A 361 -10.38 -4.71 -0.99
CA SER A 361 -9.11 -4.37 -0.34
C SER A 361 -7.89 -4.76 -1.18
N TYR A 362 -7.95 -5.89 -1.88
CA TYR A 362 -6.91 -6.33 -2.81
C TYR A 362 -6.68 -5.32 -3.93
N TRP A 363 -7.75 -4.91 -4.62
CA TRP A 363 -7.64 -3.99 -5.75
C TRP A 363 -7.11 -2.62 -5.35
N ILE A 364 -7.49 -2.14 -4.16
CA ILE A 364 -6.90 -0.92 -3.60
C ILE A 364 -5.41 -1.12 -3.37
N ALA A 365 -5.05 -2.17 -2.64
CA ALA A 365 -3.67 -2.39 -2.30
C ALA A 365 -2.78 -2.61 -3.54
N LEU A 366 -3.33 -3.18 -4.63
CA LEU A 366 -2.63 -3.31 -5.90
C LEU A 366 -2.34 -1.93 -6.51
N ARG A 367 -3.34 -1.04 -6.55
CA ARG A 367 -3.15 0.35 -7.02
C ARG A 367 -2.14 1.12 -6.17
N GLN A 368 -2.24 0.99 -4.85
CA GLN A 368 -1.25 1.57 -3.93
C GLN A 368 0.15 1.01 -4.20
N GLU A 369 0.27 -0.28 -4.50
CA GLU A 369 1.55 -0.91 -4.84
C GLU A 369 2.11 -0.41 -6.17
N VAL A 370 1.29 -0.27 -7.22
CA VAL A 370 1.73 0.35 -8.48
C VAL A 370 2.24 1.77 -8.23
N TYR A 371 1.50 2.56 -7.45
CA TYR A 371 1.92 3.90 -7.07
C TYR A 371 3.27 3.91 -6.35
N PHE A 372 3.43 3.14 -5.27
CA PHE A 372 4.67 3.11 -4.51
C PHE A 372 5.85 2.57 -5.34
N ALA A 373 5.64 1.52 -6.12
CA ALA A 373 6.66 0.92 -6.98
C ALA A 373 7.21 1.93 -7.99
N LEU A 374 6.33 2.62 -8.72
CA LEU A 374 6.71 3.62 -9.71
C LEU A 374 7.31 4.87 -9.07
N ARG A 375 6.77 5.29 -7.91
CA ARG A 375 7.25 6.46 -7.19
C ARG A 375 8.64 6.25 -6.58
N LYS A 376 8.87 5.11 -5.93
CA LYS A 376 10.10 4.80 -5.19
C LYS A 376 11.12 3.99 -5.99
N GLY A 377 10.75 3.48 -7.16
CA GLY A 377 11.65 2.75 -8.05
C GLY A 377 11.98 1.33 -7.58
N TYR A 378 10.98 0.57 -7.13
CA TYR A 378 11.14 -0.84 -6.74
C TYR A 378 10.11 -1.73 -7.43
N ALA A 379 10.41 -3.02 -7.55
CA ALA A 379 9.51 -3.98 -8.17
C ALA A 379 8.31 -4.32 -7.26
N PRO A 380 7.05 -4.21 -7.73
CA PRO A 380 5.88 -4.62 -6.99
C PRO A 380 6.01 -5.99 -6.33
N GLN A 381 5.67 -6.06 -5.05
CA GLN A 381 5.71 -7.27 -4.21
C GLN A 381 4.31 -7.84 -3.93
N MET A 382 3.28 -7.36 -4.65
CA MET A 382 1.93 -7.88 -4.55
C MET A 382 1.84 -9.29 -5.13
N VAL A 383 1.16 -10.19 -4.41
CA VAL A 383 0.83 -11.53 -4.94
C VAL A 383 -0.22 -11.40 -6.04
N GLU A 384 -0.08 -12.19 -7.11
CA GLU A 384 -1.09 -12.24 -8.17
C GLU A 384 -2.44 -12.68 -7.59
N PRO A 385 -3.55 -12.09 -8.08
CA PRO A 385 -4.85 -12.46 -7.57
C PRO A 385 -5.17 -13.92 -7.96
N PRO A 386 -5.99 -14.62 -7.17
CA PRO A 386 -6.60 -15.87 -7.63
C PRO A 386 -7.25 -15.67 -9.01
N VAL A 387 -7.18 -16.69 -9.88
CA VAL A 387 -7.69 -16.61 -11.26
C VAL A 387 -9.18 -16.24 -11.26
N GLU A 388 -9.92 -16.71 -10.27
CA GLU A 388 -11.34 -16.44 -10.06
C GLU A 388 -11.64 -14.96 -9.81
N TRP A 389 -10.65 -14.16 -9.38
CA TRP A 389 -10.79 -12.72 -9.17
C TRP A 389 -10.43 -11.91 -10.41
N ALA A 390 -9.66 -12.49 -11.33
CA ALA A 390 -9.19 -11.82 -12.55
C ALA A 390 -10.32 -11.52 -13.56
N ASP A 391 -11.47 -12.20 -13.44
CA ASP A 391 -12.64 -12.01 -14.30
C ASP A 391 -13.60 -10.90 -13.82
N ILE A 392 -13.33 -10.25 -12.69
CA ILE A 392 -14.33 -9.44 -11.98
C ILE A 392 -14.55 -8.04 -12.58
N SER A 393 -13.57 -7.43 -13.26
CA SER A 393 -13.76 -6.12 -13.91
C SER A 393 -12.78 -5.91 -15.07
N PRO A 394 -13.25 -5.43 -16.24
CA PRO A 394 -12.38 -5.05 -17.36
C PRO A 394 -11.32 -4.01 -16.97
N GLU A 395 -11.67 -3.03 -16.13
CA GLU A 395 -10.78 -1.98 -15.66
C GLU A 395 -9.65 -2.51 -14.78
N ASN A 396 -9.95 -3.48 -13.93
CA ASN A 396 -8.96 -4.13 -13.07
C ASN A 396 -7.92 -4.93 -13.86
N LYS A 397 -8.27 -5.44 -15.06
CA LYS A 397 -7.29 -6.07 -15.98
C LYS A 397 -6.22 -5.07 -16.43
N LEU A 398 -6.59 -3.79 -16.60
CA LEU A 398 -5.66 -2.72 -16.96
C LEU A 398 -4.72 -2.36 -15.79
N VAL A 399 -5.24 -2.38 -14.55
CA VAL A 399 -4.44 -2.17 -13.33
C VAL A 399 -3.42 -3.30 -13.13
N ILE A 400 -3.82 -4.56 -13.32
CA ILE A 400 -2.88 -5.71 -13.28
C ILE A 400 -1.76 -5.51 -14.30
N HIS A 401 -2.10 -5.14 -15.52
CA HIS A 401 -1.11 -4.93 -16.56
C HIS A 401 -0.08 -3.86 -16.16
N ALA A 402 -0.51 -2.74 -15.59
CA ALA A 402 0.39 -1.72 -15.05
C ALA A 402 1.30 -2.26 -13.94
N SER A 403 0.78 -3.10 -13.03
CA SER A 403 1.59 -3.76 -12.01
C SER A 403 2.63 -4.70 -12.60
N GLN A 404 2.27 -5.50 -13.62
CA GLN A 404 3.20 -6.42 -14.27
C GLN A 404 4.29 -5.65 -15.04
N VAL A 405 3.94 -4.56 -15.72
CA VAL A 405 4.91 -3.67 -16.39
C VAL A 405 5.85 -3.01 -15.37
N ALA A 406 5.34 -2.54 -14.24
CA ALA A 406 6.18 -1.98 -13.17
C ALA A 406 7.14 -3.05 -12.59
N LYS A 407 6.69 -4.30 -12.44
CA LYS A 407 7.56 -5.41 -12.02
C LYS A 407 8.65 -5.71 -13.03
N TRP A 408 8.30 -5.82 -14.31
CA TRP A 408 9.30 -5.99 -15.37
C TRP A 408 10.32 -4.85 -15.39
N ARG A 409 9.87 -3.61 -15.23
CA ARG A 409 10.73 -2.41 -15.24
C ARG A 409 11.79 -2.41 -14.14
N PHE A 410 11.48 -2.93 -12.95
CA PHE A 410 12.39 -2.84 -11.79
C PHE A 410 13.00 -4.19 -11.35
N ASP A 411 12.66 -5.29 -12.02
CA ASP A 411 13.20 -6.62 -11.71
C ASP A 411 13.71 -7.33 -12.98
N ASP A 412 12.85 -8.11 -13.65
CA ASP A 412 13.18 -9.00 -14.77
C ASP A 412 13.95 -8.31 -15.91
N ARG A 413 13.38 -7.22 -16.46
CA ARG A 413 13.90 -6.49 -17.63
C ARG A 413 14.23 -7.35 -18.87
N SER A 414 13.83 -8.62 -18.93
CA SER A 414 14.09 -9.45 -20.10
C SER A 414 13.30 -8.99 -21.33
N GLU A 415 13.88 -9.25 -22.50
CA GLU A 415 13.25 -9.03 -23.80
C GLU A 415 12.01 -9.92 -23.98
N THR A 416 12.07 -11.16 -23.49
CA THR A 416 10.97 -12.14 -23.55
C THR A 416 9.75 -11.66 -22.77
N GLU A 417 9.96 -11.16 -21.55
CA GLU A 417 8.85 -10.66 -20.72
C GLU A 417 8.29 -9.35 -21.29
N TRP A 418 9.13 -8.47 -21.81
CA TRP A 418 8.66 -7.27 -22.53
C TRP A 418 7.76 -7.64 -23.72
N GLN A 419 8.15 -8.63 -24.52
CA GLN A 419 7.35 -9.08 -25.67
C GLN A 419 5.99 -9.66 -25.21
N ARG A 420 6.00 -10.47 -24.14
CA ARG A 420 4.77 -10.99 -23.53
C ARG A 420 3.85 -9.85 -23.07
N LEU A 421 4.41 -8.84 -22.40
CA LEU A 421 3.67 -7.65 -21.94
C LEU A 421 3.12 -6.83 -23.11
N LYS A 422 3.87 -6.62 -24.19
CA LYS A 422 3.37 -5.95 -25.40
C LYS A 422 2.25 -6.73 -26.09
N GLN A 423 2.34 -8.07 -26.10
CA GLN A 423 1.25 -8.90 -26.61
C GLN A 423 -0.01 -8.79 -25.75
N GLN A 424 0.15 -8.75 -24.42
CA GLN A 424 -0.95 -8.49 -23.49
C GLN A 424 -1.54 -7.08 -23.67
N GLU A 425 -0.70 -6.05 -23.84
CA GLU A 425 -1.15 -4.68 -24.15
C GLU A 425 -2.03 -4.69 -25.41
N LYS A 426 -1.59 -5.34 -26.50
CA LYS A 426 -2.36 -5.47 -27.73
C LYS A 426 -3.71 -6.16 -27.50
N TYR A 427 -3.74 -7.24 -26.73
CA TYR A 427 -4.99 -7.93 -26.35
C TYR A 427 -5.94 -6.99 -25.59
N LEU A 428 -5.43 -6.22 -24.63
CA LEU A 428 -6.25 -5.28 -23.85
C LEU A 428 -6.85 -4.19 -24.75
N TYR A 429 -6.09 -3.63 -25.68
CA TYR A 429 -6.64 -2.67 -26.66
C TYR A 429 -7.75 -3.29 -27.53
N GLN A 430 -7.60 -4.56 -27.93
CA GLN A 430 -8.56 -5.23 -28.82
C GLN A 430 -9.85 -5.69 -28.12
N HIS A 431 -9.79 -5.99 -26.82
CA HIS A 431 -10.89 -6.68 -26.13
C HIS A 431 -11.43 -5.95 -24.89
N VAL A 432 -10.70 -4.96 -24.36
CA VAL A 432 -11.07 -4.26 -23.11
C VAL A 432 -11.30 -2.78 -23.36
N VAL A 433 -10.40 -2.10 -24.08
CA VAL A 433 -10.42 -0.64 -24.23
C VAL A 433 -11.68 -0.12 -24.91
N ASP A 434 -12.21 -0.82 -25.91
CA ASP A 434 -13.43 -0.39 -26.63
C ASP A 434 -14.62 -0.22 -25.67
N GLY A 435 -14.78 -1.11 -24.70
CA GLY A 435 -15.83 -1.05 -23.68
C GLY A 435 -15.63 0.06 -22.64
N LEU A 436 -14.45 0.69 -22.61
CA LEU A 436 -14.07 1.75 -21.68
C LEU A 436 -13.89 3.09 -22.37
N SER A 437 -14.41 3.26 -23.60
CA SER A 437 -14.22 4.46 -24.41
C SER A 437 -14.72 5.74 -23.72
N PRO A 438 -14.01 6.88 -23.90
CA PRO A 438 -14.46 8.16 -23.36
C PRO A 438 -15.76 8.63 -24.04
N ILE A 439 -16.59 9.38 -23.31
CA ILE A 439 -17.79 10.04 -23.85
C ILE A 439 -17.46 11.30 -24.66
N LEU A 440 -16.28 11.89 -24.42
CA LEU A 440 -15.76 13.04 -25.14
C LEU A 440 -14.25 12.88 -25.29
N SER A 441 -13.74 13.15 -26.49
CA SER A 441 -12.31 13.25 -26.75
C SER A 441 -12.08 14.40 -27.73
N LEU A 442 -11.52 15.51 -27.22
CA LEU A 442 -11.16 16.69 -28.01
C LEU A 442 -9.65 16.92 -27.91
N PRO A 443 -8.96 17.11 -29.04
CA PRO A 443 -7.55 17.49 -29.03
C PRO A 443 -7.37 18.91 -28.44
N PRO A 444 -6.19 19.23 -27.90
CA PRO A 444 -5.91 20.58 -27.38
C PRO A 444 -5.99 21.65 -28.48
N ASP A 445 -6.70 22.75 -28.21
CA ASP A 445 -6.74 23.91 -29.09
C ASP A 445 -5.56 24.87 -28.82
N LYS A 446 -4.47 24.68 -29.57
CA LYS A 446 -3.26 25.52 -29.46
C LYS A 446 -3.52 27.01 -29.75
N ALA A 447 -4.54 27.34 -30.54
CA ALA A 447 -4.87 28.75 -30.82
C ALA A 447 -5.47 29.44 -29.59
N LYS A 448 -6.06 28.68 -28.67
CA LYS A 448 -6.57 29.16 -27.37
C LYS A 448 -5.55 29.03 -26.23
N GLY A 449 -4.33 28.55 -26.52
CA GLY A 449 -3.31 28.27 -25.52
C GLY A 449 -3.58 27.00 -24.70
N GLU A 450 -4.43 26.10 -25.19
CA GLU A 450 -4.66 24.81 -24.54
C GLU A 450 -3.51 23.85 -24.86
N VAL A 451 -2.95 23.24 -23.81
CA VAL A 451 -1.89 22.22 -23.91
C VAL A 451 -2.46 20.81 -23.76
N PHE A 452 -3.44 20.63 -22.86
CA PHE A 452 -4.02 19.34 -22.54
C PHE A 452 -5.28 19.06 -23.36
N PRO A 453 -5.52 17.82 -23.80
CA PRO A 453 -6.79 17.43 -24.40
C PRO A 453 -7.93 17.45 -23.37
N ALA A 454 -9.16 17.54 -23.87
CA ALA A 454 -10.36 17.33 -23.07
C ALA A 454 -10.90 15.92 -23.31
N ILE A 455 -10.61 15.01 -22.38
CA ILE A 455 -11.05 13.61 -22.41
C ILE A 455 -11.97 13.35 -21.22
N TRP A 456 -13.23 12.99 -21.47
CA TRP A 456 -14.23 12.74 -20.43
C TRP A 456 -14.63 11.27 -20.43
N TYR A 457 -14.66 10.66 -19.25
CA TYR A 457 -15.18 9.31 -19.05
C TYR A 457 -16.51 9.40 -18.28
N SER A 458 -17.43 8.49 -18.60
CA SER A 458 -18.69 8.36 -17.87
C SER A 458 -18.54 7.67 -16.50
N SER A 459 -17.41 7.01 -16.27
CA SER A 459 -17.14 6.22 -15.06
C SER A 459 -15.72 6.49 -14.54
N THR A 460 -15.61 6.67 -13.23
CA THR A 460 -14.30 6.79 -12.55
C THR A 460 -13.51 5.48 -12.62
N MET A 461 -14.19 4.34 -12.78
CA MET A 461 -13.55 3.04 -12.98
C MET A 461 -12.83 3.00 -14.34
N ALA A 462 -13.56 3.33 -15.42
CA ALA A 462 -13.02 3.34 -16.78
C ALA A 462 -11.83 4.30 -16.88
N LEU A 463 -11.99 5.50 -16.34
CA LEU A 463 -10.91 6.48 -16.20
C LEU A 463 -9.67 5.89 -15.51
N THR A 464 -9.88 5.26 -14.35
CA THR A 464 -8.77 4.72 -13.53
C THR A 464 -8.03 3.62 -14.29
N GLY A 465 -8.77 2.67 -14.87
CA GLY A 465 -8.18 1.60 -15.67
C GLY A 465 -7.38 2.15 -16.86
N MET A 466 -7.96 3.10 -17.60
CA MET A 466 -7.31 3.72 -18.76
C MET A 466 -6.02 4.47 -18.38
N GLN A 467 -6.02 5.26 -17.30
CA GLN A 467 -4.80 5.93 -16.85
C GLN A 467 -3.69 4.93 -16.48
N HIS A 468 -4.04 3.80 -15.84
CA HIS A 468 -3.05 2.76 -15.54
C HIS A 468 -2.49 2.12 -16.82
N LEU A 469 -3.34 1.82 -17.81
CA LEU A 469 -2.90 1.31 -19.11
C LEU A 469 -1.97 2.32 -19.81
N MET A 470 -2.27 3.61 -19.75
CA MET A 470 -1.46 4.66 -20.36
C MET A 470 -0.10 4.76 -19.69
N VAL A 471 -0.02 4.74 -18.35
CA VAL A 471 1.25 4.71 -17.62
C VAL A 471 2.06 3.46 -17.97
N ALA A 472 1.42 2.29 -18.06
CA ALA A 472 2.07 1.05 -18.49
C ALA A 472 2.66 1.18 -19.91
N LYS A 473 1.88 1.74 -20.84
CA LYS A 473 2.29 1.98 -22.21
C LYS A 473 3.46 2.97 -22.31
N MET A 474 3.46 4.05 -21.51
CA MET A 474 4.60 4.97 -21.43
C MET A 474 5.89 4.21 -21.10
N ILE A 475 5.84 3.33 -20.11
CA ILE A 475 7.00 2.53 -19.67
C ILE A 475 7.44 1.57 -20.76
N LEU A 476 6.53 0.79 -21.33
CA LEU A 476 6.88 -0.17 -22.38
C LEU A 476 7.43 0.48 -23.64
N THR A 477 6.93 1.67 -24.02
CA THR A 477 7.43 2.43 -25.16
C THR A 477 8.80 3.03 -24.86
N ALA A 478 8.97 3.74 -23.74
CA ALA A 478 10.22 4.44 -23.40
C ALA A 478 11.38 3.49 -23.08
N GLU A 479 11.09 2.34 -22.49
CA GLU A 479 12.10 1.41 -21.97
C GLU A 479 12.27 0.17 -22.87
N SER A 480 11.74 0.21 -24.09
CA SER A 480 11.80 -0.92 -25.02
C SER A 480 13.25 -1.36 -25.28
N PRO A 481 13.58 -2.65 -25.07
CA PRO A 481 14.93 -3.16 -25.28
C PRO A 481 15.34 -3.20 -26.76
N PHE A 482 14.38 -2.99 -27.67
CA PHE A 482 14.59 -2.96 -29.12
C PHE A 482 14.84 -1.54 -29.65
N LEU A 483 14.74 -0.49 -28.81
CA LEU A 483 14.98 0.89 -29.22
C LEU A 483 16.40 1.07 -29.76
N GLY A 484 16.48 1.35 -31.06
CA GLY A 484 17.74 1.61 -31.77
C GLY A 484 18.56 0.37 -32.14
N ARG A 485 18.08 -0.86 -31.88
CA ARG A 485 18.73 -2.11 -32.34
C ARG A 485 18.31 -2.53 -33.74
N ASP A 486 17.01 -2.43 -34.05
CA ASP A 486 16.43 -2.93 -35.31
C ASP A 486 15.97 -1.82 -36.27
N ALA A 487 16.02 -0.56 -35.83
CA ALA A 487 15.54 0.57 -36.62
C ALA A 487 16.61 1.04 -37.64
N PRO A 488 16.24 1.27 -38.91
CA PRO A 488 17.15 1.86 -39.91
C PRO A 488 17.74 3.21 -39.47
N ASP A 489 16.96 3.98 -38.70
CA ASP A 489 17.38 5.20 -38.02
C ASP A 489 17.03 5.12 -36.53
N ALA A 490 18.02 4.76 -35.72
CA ALA A 490 17.87 4.70 -34.27
C ALA A 490 17.40 6.03 -33.68
N ARG A 491 17.88 7.18 -34.18
CA ARG A 491 17.51 8.50 -33.63
C ARG A 491 16.05 8.81 -33.91
N LEU A 492 15.55 8.45 -35.09
CA LEU A 492 14.14 8.58 -35.42
C LEU A 492 13.29 7.72 -34.48
N ALA A 493 13.67 6.46 -34.26
CA ALA A 493 12.95 5.57 -33.35
C ALA A 493 12.86 6.11 -31.91
N TYR A 494 13.95 6.68 -31.38
CA TYR A 494 13.92 7.35 -30.07
C TYR A 494 12.98 8.56 -30.06
N ARG A 495 12.99 9.39 -31.11
CA ARG A 495 12.10 10.57 -31.20
C ARG A 495 10.63 10.18 -31.32
N GLU A 496 10.32 9.11 -32.03
CA GLU A 496 8.96 8.58 -32.15
C GLU A 496 8.46 8.07 -30.80
N ALA A 497 9.29 7.29 -30.09
CA ALA A 497 8.98 6.80 -28.75
C ALA A 497 8.78 7.96 -27.76
N GLU A 498 9.68 8.95 -27.74
CA GLU A 498 9.53 10.17 -26.93
C GLU A 498 8.26 10.95 -27.31
N GLY A 499 7.91 11.02 -28.59
CA GLY A 499 6.68 11.66 -29.08
C GLY A 499 5.42 10.97 -28.57
N GLU A 500 5.37 9.64 -28.65
CA GLU A 500 4.23 8.85 -28.14
C GLU A 500 4.11 8.99 -26.62
N VAL A 501 5.20 8.89 -25.88
CA VAL A 501 5.22 9.05 -24.41
C VAL A 501 4.76 10.44 -24.01
N ARG A 502 5.20 11.51 -24.69
CA ARG A 502 4.71 12.86 -24.43
C ARG A 502 3.20 12.99 -24.64
N SER A 503 2.67 12.42 -25.73
CA SER A 503 1.23 12.42 -25.98
C SER A 503 0.47 11.75 -24.83
N LEU A 504 0.93 10.58 -24.38
CA LEU A 504 0.31 9.86 -23.27
C LEU A 504 0.35 10.67 -21.96
N VAL A 505 1.46 11.35 -21.67
CA VAL A 505 1.58 12.19 -20.46
C VAL A 505 0.56 13.34 -20.51
N LEU A 506 0.42 14.00 -21.66
CA LEU A 506 -0.57 15.05 -21.85
C LEU A 506 -2.00 14.52 -21.71
N ASP A 507 -2.29 13.34 -22.24
CA ASP A 507 -3.60 12.70 -22.13
C ASP A 507 -3.94 12.36 -20.66
N VAL A 508 -3.03 11.73 -19.91
CA VAL A 508 -3.28 11.41 -18.48
C VAL A 508 -3.49 12.70 -17.66
N CYS A 509 -2.75 13.77 -17.96
CA CYS A 509 -2.94 15.08 -17.34
C CYS A 509 -4.29 15.71 -17.71
N GLY A 510 -4.68 15.66 -18.99
CA GLY A 510 -5.97 16.14 -19.46
C GLY A 510 -7.13 15.40 -18.79
N ILE A 511 -7.06 14.06 -18.73
CA ILE A 511 -8.03 13.23 -18.00
C ILE A 511 -8.13 13.67 -16.53
N ALA A 512 -7.02 13.87 -15.83
CA ALA A 512 -7.03 14.29 -14.43
C ALA A 512 -7.66 15.69 -14.24
N LEU A 513 -7.42 16.62 -15.15
CA LEU A 513 -8.01 17.96 -15.11
C LEU A 513 -9.53 17.96 -15.30
N GLN A 514 -10.02 17.10 -16.19
CA GLN A 514 -11.45 17.02 -16.50
C GLN A 514 -12.26 16.27 -15.44
N HIS A 515 -11.61 15.63 -14.46
CA HIS A 515 -12.27 14.87 -13.38
C HIS A 515 -11.81 15.32 -11.98
N PRO A 516 -12.08 16.58 -11.58
CA PRO A 516 -11.57 17.15 -10.33
C PRO A 516 -12.09 16.45 -9.06
N GLY A 517 -13.23 15.76 -9.15
CA GLY A 517 -13.84 14.94 -8.11
C GLY A 517 -13.25 13.54 -7.97
N THR A 518 -12.16 13.21 -8.68
CA THR A 518 -11.45 11.93 -8.55
C THR A 518 -9.98 12.18 -8.26
N PRO A 519 -9.60 12.52 -7.01
CA PRO A 519 -8.22 12.84 -6.66
C PRO A 519 -7.17 11.79 -7.07
N PRO A 520 -7.43 10.47 -7.03
CA PRO A 520 -6.51 9.46 -7.55
C PRO A 520 -6.12 9.67 -9.03
N ALA A 521 -6.96 10.31 -9.85
CA ALA A 521 -6.62 10.61 -11.23
C ALA A 521 -5.40 11.55 -11.35
N MET A 522 -5.29 12.49 -10.41
CA MET A 522 -4.18 13.43 -10.31
C MET A 522 -2.88 12.72 -9.90
N VAL A 523 -2.97 11.63 -9.14
CA VAL A 523 -1.81 10.81 -8.75
C VAL A 523 -1.17 10.17 -9.98
N ASN A 524 -1.97 9.60 -10.89
CA ASN A 524 -1.45 9.00 -12.12
C ASN A 524 -0.84 10.05 -13.07
N ALA A 525 -1.42 11.25 -13.15
CA ALA A 525 -0.84 12.36 -13.90
C ALA A 525 0.53 12.77 -13.34
N ALA A 526 0.61 12.92 -12.01
CA ALA A 526 1.86 13.23 -11.33
C ALA A 526 2.93 12.14 -11.54
N LEU A 527 2.56 10.85 -11.53
CA LEU A 527 3.46 9.75 -11.86
C LEU A 527 4.00 9.84 -13.30
N GLY A 528 3.13 10.11 -14.29
CA GLY A 528 3.55 10.29 -15.67
C GLY A 528 4.57 11.42 -15.84
N ILE A 529 4.32 12.57 -15.19
CA ILE A 529 5.26 13.70 -15.18
C ILE A 529 6.56 13.33 -14.43
N GLN A 530 6.47 12.60 -13.33
CA GLN A 530 7.65 12.19 -12.56
C GLN A 530 8.57 11.29 -13.40
N LEU A 531 8.00 10.33 -14.14
CA LEU A 531 8.75 9.37 -14.94
C LEU A 531 9.31 9.99 -16.22
N TYR A 532 8.50 10.81 -16.92
CA TYR A 532 8.80 11.24 -18.30
C TYR A 532 8.70 12.76 -18.52
N GLY A 533 8.59 13.55 -17.47
CA GLY A 533 8.55 15.01 -17.57
C GLY A 533 9.81 15.61 -18.23
N SER A 534 10.95 14.91 -18.16
CA SER A 534 12.20 15.32 -18.83
C SER A 534 12.11 15.31 -20.35
N TYR A 535 11.12 14.62 -20.95
CA TYR A 535 10.92 14.61 -22.40
C TYR A 535 10.34 15.93 -22.91
N PHE A 536 9.78 16.77 -22.02
CA PHE A 536 9.21 18.06 -22.39
C PHE A 536 10.27 19.15 -22.34
N THR A 537 10.66 19.63 -23.52
CA THR A 537 11.65 20.70 -23.69
C THR A 537 11.00 22.06 -23.99
N ASP A 538 9.78 22.05 -24.52
CA ASP A 538 9.03 23.26 -24.84
C ASP A 538 8.61 24.01 -23.55
N PRO A 539 8.89 25.32 -23.45
CA PRO A 539 8.54 26.10 -22.26
C PRO A 539 7.05 26.13 -21.93
N TRP A 540 6.17 26.14 -22.93
CA TRP A 540 4.72 26.19 -22.72
C TRP A 540 4.20 24.87 -22.16
N ASP A 541 4.63 23.75 -22.74
CA ASP A 541 4.29 22.43 -22.23
C ASP A 541 4.77 22.27 -20.79
N ARG A 542 6.03 22.66 -20.51
CA ARG A 542 6.60 22.59 -19.15
C ARG A 542 5.79 23.41 -18.15
N GLU A 543 5.40 24.63 -18.50
CA GLU A 543 4.59 25.49 -17.63
C GLU A 543 3.21 24.89 -17.37
N ALA A 544 2.57 24.32 -18.40
CA ALA A 544 1.31 23.61 -18.23
C ALA A 544 1.44 22.41 -17.28
N LEU A 545 2.52 21.62 -17.40
CA LEU A 545 2.83 20.52 -16.47
C LEU A 545 3.08 21.01 -15.04
N LYS A 546 3.72 22.18 -14.84
CA LYS A 546 3.83 22.80 -13.50
C LYS A 546 2.44 23.04 -12.90
N GLY A 547 1.49 23.50 -13.70
CA GLY A 547 0.10 23.68 -13.30
C GLY A 547 -0.59 22.38 -12.85
N ILE A 548 -0.20 21.22 -13.37
CA ILE A 548 -0.67 19.91 -12.90
C ILE A 548 -0.03 19.57 -11.55
N VAL A 549 1.29 19.72 -11.43
CA VAL A 549 2.03 19.48 -10.18
C VAL A 549 1.50 20.34 -9.04
N GLN A 550 1.16 21.60 -9.33
CA GLN A 550 0.57 22.51 -8.35
C GLN A 550 -0.83 22.04 -7.90
N ARG A 551 -1.69 21.60 -8.83
CA ARG A 551 -3.00 21.02 -8.47
C ARG A 551 -2.88 19.72 -7.67
N PHE A 552 -1.90 18.88 -8.00
CA PHE A 552 -1.56 17.69 -7.22
C PHE A 552 -1.19 18.07 -5.77
N LYS A 553 -0.33 19.08 -5.61
CA LYS A 553 0.06 19.62 -4.29
C LYS A 553 -1.14 20.19 -3.52
N GLU A 554 -2.07 20.85 -4.20
CA GLU A 554 -3.29 21.44 -3.61
C GLU A 554 -4.27 20.39 -3.07
N LYS A 555 -4.22 19.14 -3.54
CA LYS A 555 -5.01 18.05 -2.93
C LYS A 555 -4.58 17.73 -1.50
N ARG A 556 -3.35 18.12 -1.09
CA ARG A 556 -2.80 17.97 0.27
C ARG A 556 -2.87 16.55 0.85
N ALA A 557 -3.06 15.56 -0.01
CA ALA A 557 -3.16 14.16 0.34
C ALA A 557 -1.82 13.47 0.14
N TRP A 558 -1.18 13.64 -1.00
CA TRP A 558 0.14 13.04 -1.29
C TRP A 558 1.25 14.10 -1.21
N PRO A 559 2.42 13.77 -0.64
CA PRO A 559 3.60 14.64 -0.69
C PRO A 559 4.08 14.79 -2.14
N VAL A 560 4.68 15.95 -2.44
CA VAL A 560 5.21 16.23 -3.79
C VAL A 560 6.58 15.57 -3.95
N PRO A 561 6.72 14.56 -4.83
CA PRO A 561 8.00 13.89 -5.07
C PRO A 561 9.09 14.88 -5.47
N LYS A 562 10.33 14.66 -5.01
CA LYS A 562 11.49 15.51 -5.34
C LYS A 562 11.67 15.75 -6.84
N ALA A 563 11.44 14.72 -7.65
CA ALA A 563 11.50 14.81 -9.11
C ALA A 563 10.52 15.86 -9.68
N LEU A 564 9.33 16.00 -9.08
CA LEU A 564 8.35 17.02 -9.46
C LEU A 564 8.68 18.40 -8.91
N GLN A 565 9.56 18.50 -7.91
CA GLN A 565 10.03 19.80 -7.42
C GLN A 565 10.96 20.51 -8.41
N LEU A 566 11.52 19.80 -9.40
CA LEU A 566 12.27 20.38 -10.52
C LEU A 566 11.38 21.20 -11.47
N PHE A 567 10.06 21.02 -11.36
CA PHE A 567 9.04 21.82 -12.03
C PHE A 567 8.55 22.99 -11.15
N LYS A 568 9.25 23.34 -10.05
CA LYS A 568 8.95 24.55 -9.27
C LYS A 568 9.23 25.84 -10.05
#